data_AF-A0A438LZR4-F1
#
_entry.id   AF-A0A438LZR4-F1
#
_cell.length_a   1.000
_cell.length_b   1.000
_cell.length_c   1.000
_cell.angle_alpha   90.00
_cell.angle_beta   90.00
_cell.angle_gamma   90.00
#
_symmetry.space_group_name_H-M   'P 1'
#
loop_
_entity.id
_entity.type
_entity.pdbx_description
1 polymer ?
#
loop_
_entity_poly.entity_id
_entity_poly.type
_entity_poly.pdbx_seq_one_letter_code
_entity_poly.pdbx_strand_id
1 'polypeptide(L)' 'MRAARFEALLLGVLAASPTQITLVNAEGRVVATNSPRLPAGSLLLDPGSDRLPLPELPWSIVTSAGDRAISPL' A
#
# COMPACT_ATOMS: atom_id res chain seq x y z
N MET A 1 12.12 -16.82 4.11
CA MET A 1 11.63 -17.44 2.85
C MET A 1 10.11 -17.30 2.64
N ARG A 2 9.23 -17.34 3.66
CA ARG A 2 7.77 -17.20 3.44
C ARG A 2 7.29 -15.77 3.11
N ALA A 3 7.79 -14.74 3.81
CA ALA A 3 7.39 -13.35 3.60
C ALA A 3 7.70 -12.83 2.18
N ALA A 4 8.93 -13.04 1.69
CA ALA A 4 9.35 -12.61 0.36
C ALA A 4 8.51 -13.21 -0.79
N ARG A 5 8.01 -14.45 -0.61
CA ARG A 5 7.17 -15.11 -1.63
C ARG A 5 5.74 -14.56 -1.65
N PHE A 6 5.22 -14.19 -0.47
CA PHE A 6 3.93 -13.53 -0.32
C PHE A 6 3.96 -12.10 -0.88
N GLU A 7 5.02 -11.34 -0.59
CA GLU A 7 5.26 -10.00 -1.16
C GLU A 7 5.34 -10.03 -2.68
N ALA A 8 6.09 -10.99 -3.26
CA ALA A 8 6.21 -11.13 -4.71
C ALA A 8 4.87 -11.49 -5.39
N LEU A 9 4.05 -12.35 -4.77
CA LEU A 9 2.70 -12.66 -5.25
C LEU A 9 1.79 -11.42 -5.20
N LEU A 10 1.84 -10.67 -4.09
CA LEU A 10 1.08 -9.43 -3.96
C LEU A 10 1.48 -8.41 -5.02
N LEU A 11 2.79 -8.22 -5.24
CA LEU A 11 3.30 -7.29 -6.25
C LEU A 11 2.81 -7.65 -7.65
N GLY A 12 2.79 -8.93 -8.02
CA GLY A 12 2.25 -9.38 -9.31
C GLY A 12 0.77 -9.03 -9.50
N VAL A 13 -0.04 -9.24 -8.45
CA VAL A 13 -1.48 -8.89 -8.47
C VAL A 13 -1.68 -7.38 -8.51
N LEU A 14 -0.94 -6.63 -7.70
CA LEU A 14 -1.03 -5.17 -7.63
C LEU A 14 -0.58 -4.53 -8.95
N ALA A 15 0.48 -5.03 -9.59
CA ALA A 15 0.99 -4.49 -10.86
C ALA A 15 0.01 -4.63 -12.03
N ALA A 16 -0.91 -5.60 -11.99
CA ALA A 16 -1.96 -5.77 -13.00
C ALA A 16 -3.14 -4.79 -12.83
N SER A 17 -3.21 -4.08 -11.70
CA SER A 17 -4.28 -3.11 -11.43
C SER A 17 -3.95 -1.75 -12.08
N PRO A 18 -4.87 -1.17 -12.88
CA PRO A 18 -4.74 0.21 -13.36
C PRO A 18 -4.98 1.25 -12.25
N THR A 19 -5.59 0.85 -11.13
CA THR A 19 -5.77 1.67 -9.94
C THR A 19 -4.55 1.53 -9.03
N GLN A 20 -4.08 2.65 -8.46
CA GLN A 20 -3.04 2.61 -7.45
C GLN A 20 -3.63 2.03 -6.16
N ILE A 21 -3.03 0.94 -5.68
CA ILE A 21 -3.44 0.21 -4.49
C ILE A 21 -2.25 0.16 -3.54
N THR A 22 -2.46 0.60 -2.31
CA THR A 22 -1.45 0.60 -1.25
C THR A 22 -1.99 -0.11 -0.04
N LEU A 23 -1.28 -1.14 0.42
CA LEU A 23 -1.53 -1.81 1.69
C LEU A 23 -0.73 -1.12 2.79
N VAL A 24 -1.40 -0.72 3.86
CA VAL A 24 -0.83 0.08 4.95
C VAL A 24 -1.10 -0.62 6.28
N ASN A 25 -0.11 -0.63 7.18
CA ASN A 25 -0.29 -1.18 8.53
C ASN A 25 -0.96 -0.17 9.50
N ALA A 26 -1.16 -0.58 10.76
CA ALA A 26 -1.78 0.25 11.80
C ALA A 26 -0.98 1.51 12.13
N GLU A 27 0.33 1.49 11.90
CA GLU A 27 1.23 2.63 12.10
C GLU A 27 1.20 3.62 10.94
N GLY A 28 0.44 3.33 9.87
CA GLY A 28 0.40 4.16 8.68
C GLY A 28 1.56 3.90 7.70
N ARG A 29 2.34 2.83 7.89
CA ARG A 29 3.46 2.47 7.01
C ARG A 29 3.03 1.56 5.87
N VAL A 30 3.59 1.80 4.70
CA VAL A 30 3.36 1.00 3.50
C VAL A 30 3.96 -0.39 3.68
N VAL A 31 3.13 -1.41 3.52
CA VAL A 31 3.53 -2.82 3.50
C VAL A 31 3.80 -3.27 2.06
N ALA A 32 2.90 -2.91 1.14
CA ALA A 32 3.01 -3.22 -0.28
C ALA A 32 2.24 -2.19 -1.12
N THR A 33 2.69 -1.93 -2.34
CA THR A 33 2.00 -1.04 -3.27
C THR A 33 2.38 -1.35 -4.72
N ASN A 34 1.56 -0.94 -5.69
CA ASN A 34 1.95 -0.84 -7.10
C ASN A 34 2.37 0.58 -7.50
N SER A 35 2.43 1.52 -6.56
CA SER A 35 2.91 2.86 -6.87
C SER A 35 4.42 2.86 -7.08
N PRO A 36 4.92 3.37 -8.22
CA PRO A 36 6.36 3.50 -8.44
C PRO A 36 6.99 4.59 -7.58
N ARG A 37 6.19 5.49 -7.00
CA ARG A 37 6.69 6.60 -6.18
C ARG A 37 6.72 6.26 -4.69
N LEU A 38 5.90 5.32 -4.23
CA LEU A 38 5.64 5.06 -2.81
C LEU A 38 6.32 3.76 -2.30
N PRO A 39 7.62 3.76 -1.97
CA PRO A 39 8.29 2.52 -1.57
C PRO A 39 7.71 1.90 -0.29
N ALA A 40 7.86 0.58 -0.15
CA ALA A 40 7.53 -0.11 1.08
C ALA A 40 8.33 0.44 2.27
N GLY A 41 7.70 0.52 3.44
CA GLY A 41 8.25 1.12 4.66
C GLY A 41 8.03 2.62 4.81
N SER A 42 7.70 3.34 3.71
CA SER A 42 7.34 4.76 3.76
C SER A 42 6.12 4.99 4.64
N LEU A 43 6.10 6.14 5.33
CA LEU A 43 4.91 6.60 6.03
C LEU A 43 3.95 7.22 5.00
N LEU A 44 2.71 6.72 4.95
CA LEU A 44 1.69 7.31 4.11
C LEU A 44 0.99 8.43 4.87
N LEU A 45 1.31 9.68 4.53
CA LEU A 45 0.67 10.85 5.09
C LEU A 45 -0.69 11.07 4.41
N ASP A 46 -1.73 11.18 5.23
CA ASP A 46 -3.10 11.49 4.83
C ASP A 46 -3.63 10.65 3.65
N PRO A 47 -3.95 9.36 3.87
CA PRO A 47 -4.47 8.47 2.84
C PRO A 47 -5.83 8.91 2.27
N GLY A 48 -6.43 9.98 2.80
CA GLY A 48 -7.75 10.48 2.42
C GLY A 48 -8.85 9.46 2.71
N SER A 49 -10.05 9.74 2.20
CA SER A 49 -11.26 9.01 2.56
C SER A 49 -11.35 7.58 2.01
N ASP A 50 -10.53 7.23 1.01
CA ASP A 50 -10.58 5.93 0.32
C ASP A 50 -9.73 4.86 1.03
N ARG A 51 -9.96 4.73 2.35
CA ARG A 51 -9.28 3.75 3.20
C ARG A 51 -10.26 2.63 3.57
N LEU A 52 -9.96 1.41 3.15
CA LEU A 52 -10.71 0.21 3.45
C LEU A 52 -9.99 -0.61 4.53
N PRO A 53 -10.46 -0.66 5.79
CA PRO A 53 -9.87 -1.50 6.82
C PRO A 53 -10.09 -2.99 6.52
N LEU A 54 -9.09 -3.82 6.85
CA LEU A 54 -9.22 -5.27 6.74
C LEU A 54 -9.78 -5.83 8.06
N PRO A 55 -10.91 -6.56 8.06
CA PRO A 55 -11.61 -6.94 9.31
C PRO A 55 -10.79 -7.76 10.31
N GLU A 56 -9.79 -8.52 9.85
CA GLU A 56 -9.02 -9.45 10.69
C GLU A 56 -7.54 -9.06 10.85
N LEU A 57 -7.12 -7.99 10.19
CA LEU A 57 -5.74 -7.54 10.20
C LEU A 57 -5.68 -6.09 10.63
N PRO A 58 -4.66 -5.67 11.39
CA PRO A 58 -4.48 -4.27 11.78
C PRO A 58 -3.99 -3.42 10.59
N TRP A 59 -4.45 -3.73 9.37
CA TRP A 59 -4.01 -3.18 8.10
C TRP A 59 -5.20 -2.64 7.32
N SER A 60 -4.93 -1.84 6.30
CA SER A 60 -5.95 -1.24 5.45
C SER A 60 -5.45 -1.10 4.02
N ILE A 61 -6.36 -1.22 3.08
CA ILE A 61 -6.13 -0.90 1.67
C ILE A 61 -6.47 0.57 1.45
N VAL A 62 -5.59 1.29 0.78
CA VAL A 62 -5.80 2.65 0.31
C VAL A 62 -5.76 2.63 -1.21
N THR A 63 -6.82 3.13 -1.83
CA THR A 63 -6.89 3.26 -3.29
C THR A 63 -6.79 4.71 -3.69
N SER A 64 -6.06 5.02 -4.76
CA SER A 64 -6.02 6.36 -5.33
C SER A 64 -6.15 6.30 -6.85
N ALA A 65 -6.88 7.27 -7.40
CA ALA A 65 -6.95 7.50 -8.84
C ALA A 65 -5.72 8.25 -9.39
N GLY A 66 -4.83 8.73 -8.52
CA GLY A 66 -3.64 9.48 -8.93
C GLY A 66 -2.56 9.56 -7.86
N ASP A 67 -1.35 9.88 -8.31
CA ASP A 67 -0.11 9.85 -7.53
C ASP A 67 -0.15 10.89 -6.39
N ARG A 68 -0.49 10.43 -5.18
CA ARG A 68 -0.64 11.31 -4.02
C ARG A 68 0.73 11.56 -3.38
N ALA A 69 1.03 12.83 -3.12
CA ALA A 69 2.34 13.28 -2.65
C ALA A 69 2.78 12.55 -1.37
N ILE A 70 4.07 12.20 -1.33
CA ILE A 70 4.74 11.54 -0.22
C ILE A 70 5.80 12.47 0.32
N SER A 71 5.95 12.50 1.65
CA SER A 71 7.07 13.18 2.27
C SER A 71 8.23 12.19 2.45
N PRO A 72 9.42 12.48 1.90
CA PRO A 72 10.62 11.74 2.28
C PRO A 72 11.00 12.14 3.71
N LEU A 73 11.22 11.14 4.56
CA LEU A 73 11.87 11.32 5.86
C LEU A 73 13.37 11.58 5.67
#